data_AF-A0A822EUU6-F1
#
_entry.id   AF-A0A822EUU6-F1
#
_cell.length_a   1.000
_cell.length_b   1.000
_cell.length_c   1.000
_cell.angle_alpha   90.00
_cell.angle_beta   90.00
_cell.angle_gamma   90.00
#
_symmetry.space_group_name_H-M   'P 1'
#
loop_
_entity.id
_entity.type
_entity.pdbx_description
1 polymer ?
#
loop_
_entity_poly.entity_id
_entity_poly.type
_entity_poly.pdbx_seq_one_letter_code
_entity_poly.pdbx_strand_id
1 'polypeptide(L)'
;NESTDRYVQYVTRFVERLLEWNIKPIMVFDGSPLPAKRITNINRSDERERNRLRGQKALANGKTREAEQFFQKAIEITPDMVLNVIRTLRTMGIDII
;
A
#
# COMPACT_ATOMS: atom_id res chain seq x y z
N ASN A 1 -13.28 -5.64 4.34
CA ASN A 1 -12.34 -5.41 3.23
C ASN A 1 -12.75 -6.30 2.08
N GLU A 2 -12.95 -5.70 0.91
CA GLU A 2 -13.09 -6.44 -0.34
C GLU A 2 -11.70 -6.77 -0.89
N SER A 3 -11.57 -7.92 -1.54
CA SER A 3 -10.31 -8.32 -2.17
C SER A 3 -10.04 -7.45 -3.40
N THR A 4 -8.79 -7.05 -3.59
CA THR A 4 -8.34 -6.36 -4.81
C THR A 4 -6.87 -6.67 -5.07
N ASP A 5 -6.50 -6.68 -6.34
CA ASP A 5 -5.13 -6.83 -6.85
C ASP A 5 -4.61 -5.56 -7.54
N ARG A 6 -5.38 -4.46 -7.52
CA ARG A 6 -5.03 -3.20 -8.21
C ARG A 6 -3.67 -2.65 -7.82
N TYR A 7 -3.25 -2.82 -6.57
CA TYR A 7 -1.93 -2.39 -6.11
C TYR A 7 -0.81 -3.24 -6.72
N VAL A 8 -1.04 -4.53 -6.97
CA VAL A 8 -0.09 -5.42 -7.67
C VAL A 8 0.04 -4.96 -9.11
N GLN A 9 -1.10 -4.82 -9.82
CA GLN A 9 -1.13 -4.35 -11.20
C GLN A 9 -0.45 -2.99 -11.36
N TYR A 10 -0.66 -2.08 -10.40
CA TYR A 10 0.00 -0.78 -10.38
C TYR A 10 1.52 -0.92 -10.35
N VAL A 11 2.07 -1.72 -9.43
CA VAL A 11 3.53 -1.93 -9.31
C VAL A 11 4.09 -2.63 -10.55
N THR A 12 3.46 -3.71 -10.99
CA THR A 12 3.88 -4.49 -12.16
C THR A 12 4.01 -3.63 -13.41
N ARG A 13 3.05 -2.74 -13.68
CA ARG A 13 3.10 -1.83 -14.82
C ARG A 13 4.34 -0.92 -14.84
N PHE A 14 4.82 -0.47 -13.69
CA PHE A 14 6.05 0.34 -13.64
C PHE A 14 7.28 -0.52 -13.89
N VAL A 15 7.31 -1.72 -13.33
CA VAL A 15 8.41 -2.67 -13.55
C VAL A 15 8.50 -3.06 -15.03
N GLU A 16 7.38 -3.40 -15.67
CA GLU A 16 7.32 -3.70 -17.10
C GLU A 16 7.91 -2.56 -17.95
N ARG A 17 7.55 -1.31 -17.65
CA ARG A 17 8.10 -0.14 -18.34
C ARG A 17 9.61 0.00 -18.18
N LEU A 18 10.15 -0.31 -17.00
CA LEU A 18 11.61 -0.29 -16.79
C LEU A 18 12.30 -1.37 -17.63
N LEU A 19 11.72 -2.56 -17.69
CA LEU A 19 12.23 -3.66 -18.51
C LEU A 19 12.18 -3.35 -20.01
N GLU A 20 11.10 -2.72 -20.49
CA GLU A 20 10.97 -2.26 -21.89
C GLU A 20 12.10 -1.30 -22.28
N TRP A 21 12.62 -0.52 -21.33
CA TRP A 21 13.76 0.38 -21.52
C TRP A 21 15.12 -0.28 -21.25
N ASN A 22 15.17 -1.61 -21.12
CA ASN A 22 16.36 -2.39 -20.79
C ASN A 22 17.03 -1.96 -19.46
N ILE A 23 16.25 -1.45 -18.51
CA ILE A 23 16.70 -1.17 -17.15
C ILE A 23 16.45 -2.41 -16.31
N LYS A 24 17.45 -2.84 -15.53
CA LYS A 24 17.32 -3.94 -14.56
C LYS A 24 16.91 -3.38 -13.19
N PRO A 25 15.61 -3.43 -12.79
CA PRO A 25 15.21 -2.98 -11.48
C PRO A 25 15.59 -3.97 -10.38
N ILE A 26 15.88 -3.45 -9.19
CA ILE A 26 15.96 -4.20 -7.94
C ILE A 26 14.93 -3.60 -7.00
N MET A 27 14.01 -4.41 -6.51
CA MET A 27 12.89 -3.94 -5.69
C MET A 27 13.22 -4.13 -4.21
N VAL A 28 13.20 -3.05 -3.44
CA VAL A 28 13.53 -3.08 -2.00
C VAL A 28 12.26 -2.87 -1.19
N PHE A 29 12.00 -3.74 -0.22
CA PHE A 29 10.87 -3.59 0.71
C PHE A 29 11.35 -3.26 2.12
N ASP A 30 10.61 -2.38 2.80
CA ASP A 30 10.89 -2.08 4.20
C ASP A 30 10.72 -3.35 5.07
N GLY A 31 11.68 -3.58 5.96
CA GLY A 31 11.63 -4.67 6.93
C GLY A 31 10.82 -4.32 8.19
N SER A 32 11.14 -5.02 9.29
CA SER A 32 10.43 -4.83 10.55
C SER A 32 10.49 -3.39 11.08
N PRO A 33 9.42 -2.92 11.78
CA PRO A 33 9.43 -1.62 12.43
C PRO A 33 10.64 -1.44 13.36
N LEU A 34 11.36 -0.34 13.18
CA LEU A 34 12.53 -0.01 13.99
C LEU A 34 12.13 0.68 15.30
N PRO A 35 12.79 0.41 16.45
CA PRO A 35 12.51 1.08 17.72
C PRO A 35 12.58 2.61 17.62
N ALA A 36 13.54 3.14 16.85
CA ALA A 36 13.70 4.57 16.62
C ALA A 36 12.50 5.23 15.92
N LYS A 37 11.67 4.46 15.21
CA LYS A 37 10.47 4.95 14.51
C LYS A 37 9.17 4.65 15.28
N ARG A 38 9.24 4.14 16.52
CA ARG A 38 8.06 3.70 17.28
C ARG A 38 7.00 4.78 17.43
N ILE A 39 7.38 5.98 17.86
CA ILE A 39 6.45 7.10 18.07
C ILE A 39 5.77 7.49 16.76
N THR A 40 6.54 7.57 15.68
CA THR A 40 6.02 7.89 14.34
C THR A 40 5.06 6.82 13.83
N ASN A 41 5.35 5.54 14.06
CA ASN A 41 4.48 4.44 13.65
C ASN A 41 3.16 4.43 14.43
N ILE A 42 3.19 4.74 15.74
CA ILE A 42 2.00 4.92 16.57
C ILE A 42 1.15 6.07 16.02
N ASN A 43 1.74 7.25 15.83
CA ASN A 43 1.01 8.41 15.30
C ASN A 43 0.37 8.13 13.94
N ARG A 44 1.07 7.41 13.06
CA ARG A 44 0.52 6.97 11.76
C ARG A 44 -0.64 6.00 11.94
N SER A 45 -0.57 5.07 12.88
CA SER A 45 -1.66 4.13 13.19
C SER A 45 -2.90 4.88 13.70
N ASP A 46 -2.72 5.78 14.65
CA ASP A 46 -3.81 6.58 15.24
C ASP A 46 -4.47 7.51 14.21
N GLU A 47 -3.68 8.08 13.30
CA GLU A 47 -4.20 8.89 12.21
C GLU A 47 -5.00 8.06 11.20
N ARG A 48 -4.53 6.86 10.83
CA ARG A 48 -5.30 5.95 9.96
C ARG A 48 -6.64 5.60 10.59
N GLU A 49 -6.65 5.28 11.88
CA GLU A 49 -7.88 4.92 12.59
C GLU A 49 -8.88 6.09 12.64
N ARG A 50 -8.40 7.30 12.97
CA ARG A 50 -9.25 8.50 12.95
C ARG A 50 -9.83 8.78 11.56
N ASN A 51 -9.03 8.64 10.50
CA ASN A 51 -9.51 8.81 9.13
C ASN A 51 -10.51 7.72 8.74
N ARG A 52 -10.30 6.46 9.15
CA ARG A 52 -11.24 5.36 8.93
C ARG A 52 -12.61 5.65 9.53
N LEU A 53 -12.66 6.09 10.79
CA LEU A 53 -13.90 6.46 11.48
C LEU A 53 -14.60 7.67 10.81
N ARG A 54 -13.83 8.68 10.40
CA ARG A 54 -14.38 9.84 9.65
C ARG A 54 -14.97 9.42 8.31
N GLY A 55 -14.29 8.55 7.57
CA GLY A 55 -14.77 8.00 6.31
C GLY A 55 -16.09 7.23 6.48
N GLN A 56 -16.16 6.35 7.49
CA GLN A 56 -17.39 5.63 7.81
C GLN A 56 -18.54 6.58 8.17
N LYS A 57 -18.28 7.60 8.98
CA LYS A 57 -19.29 8.61 9.33
C LYS A 57 -19.76 9.41 8.12
N ALA A 58 -18.85 9.83 7.24
CA ALA A 58 -19.20 10.55 6.01
C ALA A 58 -20.04 9.66 5.08
N LEU A 59 -19.66 8.38 4.94
CA LEU A 59 -20.38 7.41 4.11
C LEU A 59 -21.80 7.16 4.64
N ALA A 60 -21.97 7.00 5.96
CA ALA A 60 -23.28 6.84 6.60
C ALA A 60 -24.20 8.06 6.39
N ASN A 61 -23.63 9.26 6.17
CA ASN A 61 -24.37 10.48 5.86
C ASN A 61 -24.55 10.70 4.34
N GLY A 62 -24.26 9.70 3.50
CA GLY A 62 -24.40 9.78 2.04
C GLY A 62 -23.32 10.62 1.34
N LYS A 63 -22.27 11.04 2.06
CA LYS A 63 -21.19 11.89 1.52
C LYS A 63 -20.07 11.04 0.93
N THR A 64 -20.37 10.31 -0.14
CA THR A 64 -19.47 9.30 -0.73
C THR A 64 -18.09 9.85 -1.11
N ARG A 65 -18.03 11.02 -1.76
CA ARG A 65 -16.76 11.63 -2.19
C ARG A 65 -15.88 12.05 -1.01
N GLU A 66 -16.49 12.56 0.06
CA GLU A 66 -15.78 12.92 1.30
C GLU A 66 -15.28 11.66 2.01
N ALA A 67 -16.10 10.62 2.06
CA ALA A 67 -15.73 9.34 2.63
C ALA A 67 -14.52 8.72 1.92
N GLU A 68 -14.50 8.75 0.59
CA GLU A 68 -13.40 8.24 -0.22
C GLU A 68 -12.06 8.92 0.14
N GLN A 69 -12.06 10.26 0.28
CA GLN A 69 -10.86 10.99 0.67
C GLN A 69 -10.33 10.58 2.05
N PHE A 70 -11.22 10.31 3.01
CA PHE A 70 -10.82 9.80 4.32
C PHE A 70 -10.34 8.36 4.25
N PHE A 71 -10.96 7.49 3.46
CA PHE A 71 -10.50 6.12 3.28
C PHE A 71 -9.13 6.03 2.62
N GLN A 72 -8.85 6.87 1.61
CA GLN A 72 -7.52 6.96 1.00
C GLN A 72 -6.43 7.33 2.03
N LYS A 73 -6.74 8.21 2.98
CA LYS A 73 -5.83 8.59 4.09
C LYS A 73 -5.73 7.54 5.20
N ALA A 74 -6.62 6.55 5.21
CA ALA A 74 -6.65 5.48 6.18
C ALA A 74 -5.94 4.21 5.70
N ILE A 75 -5.40 4.20 4.47
CA ILE A 75 -4.75 3.02 3.89
C ILE A 75 -3.56 2.60 4.74
N GLU A 76 -3.53 1.31 5.06
CA GLU A 76 -2.40 0.61 5.65
C GLU A 76 -1.83 -0.40 4.65
N ILE A 77 -0.52 -0.40 4.47
CA ILE A 77 0.16 -1.44 3.71
C ILE A 77 0.41 -2.63 4.63
N THR A 78 -0.28 -3.73 4.37
CA THR A 78 -0.19 -4.95 5.19
C THR A 78 0.91 -5.89 4.70
N PRO A 79 1.43 -6.78 5.55
CA PRO A 79 2.39 -7.81 5.12
C PRO A 79 1.88 -8.67 3.97
N ASP A 80 0.58 -8.99 3.93
CA ASP A 80 -0.04 -9.77 2.84
C ASP A 80 -0.01 -9.04 1.50
N MET A 81 -0.28 -7.72 1.50
CA MET A 81 -0.16 -6.90 0.28
C MET A 81 1.28 -6.92 -0.25
N VAL A 82 2.25 -6.75 0.65
CA VAL A 82 3.68 -6.81 0.29
C VAL A 82 4.04 -8.17 -0.28
N LEU A 83 3.61 -9.26 0.37
CA LEU A 83 3.88 -10.62 -0.09
C LEU A 83 3.27 -10.90 -1.47
N ASN A 84 2.06 -10.40 -1.75
CA ASN A 84 1.43 -10.56 -3.06
C ASN A 84 2.22 -9.85 -4.18
N VAL A 85 2.74 -8.66 -3.91
CA VAL A 85 3.62 -7.94 -4.84
C VAL A 85 4.93 -8.71 -5.03
N ILE A 86 5.59 -9.13 -3.95
CA ILE A 86 6.85 -9.89 -3.99
C ILE A 86 6.70 -11.16 -4.82
N ARG A 87 5.62 -11.93 -4.62
CA ARG A 87 5.35 -13.15 -5.40
C ARG A 87 5.25 -12.86 -6.89
N THR A 88 4.49 -11.82 -7.24
CA THR A 88 4.29 -11.41 -8.64
C THR A 88 5.62 -10.98 -9.28
N LEU A 89 6.41 -10.17 -8.58
CA LEU A 89 7.71 -9.72 -9.08
C LEU A 89 8.72 -10.85 -9.23
N ARG A 90 8.74 -11.82 -8.31
CA ARG A 90 9.58 -13.03 -8.45
C ARG A 90 9.19 -13.87 -9.66
N THR A 91 7.89 -14.00 -9.96
CA THR A 91 7.46 -14.69 -11.20
C THR A 91 7.89 -13.98 -12.47
N MET A 92 8.13 -12.67 -12.42
CA MET A 92 8.70 -11.88 -13.51
C MET A 92 10.24 -11.91 -13.56
N GLY A 93 10.90 -12.64 -12.65
CA GLY A 93 12.36 -12.71 -12.58
C GLY A 93 13.02 -11.44 -12.01
N ILE A 94 12.30 -10.65 -11.22
CA ILE A 94 12.82 -9.42 -10.63
C ILE A 94 13.53 -9.71 -9.31
N ASP A 95 14.72 -9.15 -9.16
CA ASP A 95 15.50 -9.23 -7.92
C ASP A 95 14.84 -8.39 -6.83
N ILE A 96 14.76 -8.95 -5.62
CA ILE A 96 14.11 -8.34 -4.46
C ILE A 96 15.04 -8.40 -3.26
N ILE A 97 15.11 -7.30 -2.51
CA ILE A 97 15.84 -7.17 -1.23
C ILE A 97 14.84 -6.86 -0.11
#